data_AF-A0A645DKX6-F1
#
_entry.id   AF-A0A645DKX6-F1
#
_cell.length_a   1.000
_cell.length_b   1.000
_cell.length_c   1.000
_cell.angle_alpha   90.00
_cell.angle_beta   90.00
_cell.angle_gamma   90.00
#
_symmetry.space_group_name_H-M   'P 1'
#
loop_
_entity.id
_entity.type
_entity.pdbx_description
1 polymer ?
#
loop_
_entity_poly.entity_id
_entity_poly.type
_entity_poly.pdbx_seq_one_letter_code
_entity_poly.pdbx_strand_id
1 'polypeptide(L)'
;MESSDYNNAYLNYYSKEYREYYDEGPWRNVFNDFRDKSLNPDRFISEIFKSKLPSMLNDKKSFMMDLWSAASIMEASGIDLSLYDIFTEDEIFTLWQIQNLNQYLRKGPSGINNNIALTIAKPMLKNFLQTSLSAIENNNISANLRFAHGESIIPFAALLGIKDASRIESDPLKVHQAWNDYKVSPMSANIQWIFYKNVQGEILVKILHNEREVLIPVHTDLAPYYKWKDVLEYYSNMD
;
A
#
# COMPACT_ATOMS: atom_id res chain seq x y z
N MET A 1 17.51 -5.51 -11.82
CA MET A 1 17.03 -4.12 -11.97
C MET A 1 18.11 -3.21 -11.43
N GLU A 2 18.75 -2.42 -12.30
CA GLU A 2 19.66 -1.38 -11.81
C GLU A 2 18.84 -0.29 -11.12
N SER A 3 18.99 -0.18 -9.80
CA SER A 3 18.57 1.02 -9.08
C SER A 3 19.62 2.11 -9.30
N SER A 4 19.62 2.74 -10.47
CA SER A 4 20.40 3.96 -10.65
C SER A 4 19.88 5.04 -9.69
N ASP A 5 20.76 5.92 -9.21
CA ASP A 5 20.37 7.02 -8.31
C ASP A 5 19.24 7.88 -8.90
N TYR A 6 19.17 7.95 -10.23
CA TYR A 6 18.08 8.59 -10.97
C TYR A 6 16.70 7.98 -10.64
N ASN A 7 16.58 6.66 -10.64
CA ASN A 7 15.32 5.96 -10.36
C ASN A 7 14.94 6.00 -8.88
N ASN A 8 15.94 5.96 -7.99
CA ASN A 8 15.71 6.04 -6.54
C ASN A 8 15.15 7.40 -6.10
N ALA A 9 15.44 8.48 -6.83
CA ALA A 9 14.95 9.82 -6.51
C ALA A 9 13.42 9.95 -6.54
N TYR A 10 12.70 9.03 -7.19
CA TYR A 10 11.24 9.04 -7.24
C TYR A 10 10.57 7.70 -6.93
N LEU A 11 11.20 6.55 -7.17
CA LEU A 11 10.60 5.24 -6.84
C LEU A 11 10.77 4.83 -5.38
N ASN A 12 11.84 5.29 -4.73
CA ASN A 12 12.21 4.94 -3.35
C ASN A 12 12.59 6.20 -2.55
N TYR A 13 11.88 7.31 -2.78
CA TYR A 13 12.18 8.58 -2.11
C TYR A 13 11.70 8.57 -0.66
N TYR A 14 12.62 8.61 0.29
CA TYR A 14 12.31 8.62 1.73
C TYR A 14 12.93 9.87 2.34
N SER A 15 12.09 10.86 2.68
CA SER A 15 12.55 12.05 3.39
C SER A 15 13.09 11.68 4.78
N LYS A 16 13.90 12.56 5.38
CA LYS A 16 14.43 12.33 6.72
C LYS A 16 13.30 12.19 7.73
N GLU A 17 12.29 13.05 7.64
CA GLU A 17 11.11 13.10 8.49
C GLU A 17 10.27 11.83 8.34
N TYR A 18 10.11 11.32 7.11
CA TYR A 18 9.42 10.04 6.89
C TYR A 18 10.18 8.87 7.49
N ARG A 19 11.53 8.85 7.41
CA ARG A 19 12.33 7.79 8.06
C ARG A 19 12.18 7.82 9.57
N GLU A 20 12.30 8.99 10.18
CA GLU A 20 12.08 9.17 11.63
C GLU A 20 10.67 8.75 12.03
N TYR A 21 9.65 9.11 11.24
CA TYR A 21 8.29 8.64 11.44
C TYR A 21 8.16 7.12 11.29
N TYR A 22 8.78 6.53 10.27
CA TYR A 22 8.70 5.09 10.01
C TYR A 22 9.39 4.29 11.12
N ASP A 23 10.49 4.81 11.65
CA ASP A 23 11.30 4.14 12.67
C ASP A 23 10.75 4.37 14.07
N GLU A 24 10.32 5.56 14.45
CA GLU A 24 9.96 5.90 15.84
C GLU A 24 8.67 6.73 15.97
N GLY A 25 7.87 6.79 14.91
CA GLY A 25 6.68 7.63 14.86
C GLY A 25 5.56 7.19 15.82
N PRO A 26 4.57 8.07 16.03
CA PRO A 26 3.48 7.85 16.98
C PRO A 26 2.58 6.65 16.63
N TRP A 27 2.69 6.12 15.40
CA TRP A 27 1.99 4.91 14.97
C TRP A 27 2.32 3.70 15.84
N ARG A 28 3.53 3.61 16.42
CA ARG A 28 3.95 2.49 17.26
C ARG A 28 3.04 2.28 18.46
N ASN A 29 2.62 3.37 19.11
CA ASN A 29 1.75 3.31 20.27
C ASN A 29 0.35 2.80 19.89
N VAL A 30 -0.19 3.29 18.77
CA VAL A 30 -1.49 2.86 18.24
C VAL A 30 -1.45 1.37 17.86
N PHE A 31 -0.39 0.96 17.17
CA PHE A 31 -0.18 -0.42 16.76
C PHE A 31 -0.03 -1.36 17.96
N ASN A 32 0.82 -1.02 18.93
CA ASN A 32 1.05 -1.84 20.12
C ASN A 32 -0.23 -1.99 20.95
N ASP A 33 -0.98 -0.91 21.18
CA ASP A 33 -2.25 -0.96 21.92
C ASP A 33 -3.28 -1.85 21.21
N PHE A 34 -3.44 -1.70 19.89
CA PHE A 34 -4.35 -2.55 19.11
C PHE A 34 -3.94 -4.02 19.15
N ARG A 35 -2.66 -4.32 18.90
CA ARG A 35 -2.10 -5.68 18.97
C ARG A 35 -2.37 -6.28 20.35
N ASP A 36 -2.12 -5.52 21.40
CA ASP A 36 -2.16 -6.05 22.76
C ASP A 36 -3.56 -6.36 23.26
N LYS A 37 -4.56 -5.60 22.81
CA LYS A 37 -5.98 -5.82 23.09
C LYS A 37 -6.61 -6.90 22.22
N SER A 38 -6.16 -7.03 20.98
CA SER A 38 -6.84 -7.87 19.99
C SER A 38 -6.30 -9.30 19.92
N LEU A 39 -4.99 -9.50 20.18
CA LEU A 39 -4.36 -10.80 19.99
C LEU A 39 -4.27 -11.60 21.29
N ASN A 40 -4.95 -12.76 21.33
CA ASN A 40 -4.78 -13.75 22.39
C ASN A 40 -4.05 -14.99 21.85
N PRO A 41 -2.78 -15.21 22.21
CA PRO A 41 -1.99 -16.33 21.68
C PRO A 41 -2.15 -17.64 22.47
N ASP A 42 -2.94 -17.69 23.55
CA ASP A 42 -2.90 -18.85 24.47
C ASP A 42 -3.42 -20.15 23.84
N ARG A 43 -4.45 -20.09 23.00
CA ARG A 43 -4.94 -21.26 22.25
C ARG A 43 -3.87 -21.77 21.28
N PHE A 44 -3.37 -20.89 20.42
CA PHE A 44 -2.28 -21.19 19.48
C PHE A 44 -1.04 -21.79 20.16
N ILE A 45 -0.61 -21.23 21.29
CA ILE A 45 0.53 -21.77 22.05
C ILE A 45 0.24 -23.17 22.60
N SER A 46 -0.98 -23.41 23.08
CA SER A 46 -1.38 -24.72 23.62
C SER A 46 -1.49 -25.80 22.53
N GLU A 47 -1.76 -25.40 21.29
CA GLU A 47 -1.77 -26.30 20.13
C GLU A 47 -0.35 -26.80 19.81
N ILE A 48 0.65 -25.92 19.92
CA ILE A 48 2.05 -26.22 19.52
C ILE A 48 2.88 -26.82 20.67
N PHE A 49 2.61 -26.44 21.92
CA PHE A 49 3.42 -26.83 23.09
C PHE A 49 2.61 -27.58 24.15
N LYS A 50 3.06 -28.80 24.50
CA LYS A 50 2.31 -29.72 25.38
C LYS A 50 2.41 -29.48 26.89
N SER A 51 3.46 -28.85 27.43
CA SER A 51 3.58 -28.75 28.90
C SER A 51 4.55 -27.71 29.48
N LYS A 52 5.56 -27.25 28.74
CA LYS A 52 6.40 -26.12 29.17
C LYS A 52 6.81 -25.27 27.99
N LEU A 53 6.44 -23.99 28.05
CA LEU A 53 6.94 -22.98 27.11
C LEU A 53 8.46 -22.90 27.21
N PRO A 54 9.19 -22.90 26.07
CA PRO A 54 10.63 -22.70 26.09
C PRO A 54 10.97 -21.41 26.83
N SER A 55 12.01 -21.43 27.67
CA SER A 55 12.46 -20.23 28.39
C SER A 55 12.92 -19.10 27.47
N MET A 56 13.15 -19.38 26.19
CA MET A 56 13.48 -18.39 25.17
C MET A 56 12.23 -17.68 24.60
N LEU A 57 11.02 -18.20 24.86
CA LEU A 57 9.77 -17.59 24.39
C LEU A 57 9.33 -16.49 25.35
N ASN A 58 9.90 -15.30 25.18
CA ASN A 58 9.64 -14.15 26.05
C ASN A 58 8.34 -13.41 25.70
N ASP A 59 7.87 -13.51 24.45
CA ASP A 59 6.63 -12.88 23.98
C ASP A 59 5.84 -13.83 23.07
N LYS A 60 4.73 -14.36 23.62
CA LYS A 60 3.82 -15.27 22.91
C LYS A 60 3.15 -14.62 21.69
N LYS A 61 2.83 -13.32 21.76
CA LYS A 61 2.17 -12.59 20.69
C LYS A 61 3.12 -12.42 19.51
N SER A 62 4.35 -11.96 19.79
CA SER A 62 5.39 -11.85 18.76
C SER A 62 5.67 -13.20 18.10
N PHE A 63 5.80 -14.29 18.87
CA PHE A 63 5.98 -15.62 18.28
C PHE A 63 4.84 -16.05 17.36
N MET A 64 3.58 -15.84 17.76
CA MET A 64 2.43 -16.14 16.92
C MET A 64 2.42 -15.32 15.62
N MET A 65 2.75 -14.03 15.72
CA MET A 65 2.85 -13.14 14.56
C MET A 65 4.00 -13.54 13.62
N ASP A 66 5.16 -13.91 14.16
CA ASP A 66 6.31 -14.35 13.38
C ASP A 66 6.04 -15.66 12.65
N LEU A 67 5.40 -16.62 13.31
CA LEU A 67 5.03 -17.89 12.67
C LEU A 67 3.97 -17.68 11.58
N TRP A 68 2.98 -16.82 11.83
CA TRP A 68 1.99 -16.49 10.81
C TRP A 68 2.58 -15.71 9.64
N SER A 69 3.56 -14.83 9.88
CA SER A 69 4.31 -14.16 8.81
C SER A 69 5.05 -15.18 7.92
N ALA A 70 5.71 -16.17 8.53
CA ALA A 70 6.36 -17.27 7.81
C ALA A 70 5.35 -18.13 7.02
N ALA A 71 4.20 -18.46 7.61
CA ALA A 71 3.12 -19.17 6.94
C ALA A 71 2.58 -18.38 5.72
N SER A 72 2.35 -17.08 5.91
CA SER A 72 1.77 -16.20 4.88
C SER A 72 2.69 -16.02 3.67
N ILE A 73 4.00 -15.87 3.88
CA ILE A 73 4.96 -15.72 2.77
C ILE A 73 5.25 -17.07 2.06
N MET A 74 5.05 -18.20 2.74
CA MET A 74 5.24 -19.54 2.16
C MET A 74 4.32 -19.79 0.97
N GLU A 75 3.09 -19.29 1.01
CA GLU A 75 2.14 -19.38 -0.12
C GLU A 75 2.66 -18.72 -1.41
N ALA A 76 3.59 -17.75 -1.30
CA ALA A 76 4.23 -17.09 -2.44
C ALA A 76 5.59 -17.72 -2.83
N SER A 77 6.04 -18.76 -2.12
CA SER A 77 7.39 -19.33 -2.29
C SER A 77 7.48 -20.45 -3.33
N GLY A 78 6.35 -20.99 -3.78
CA GLY A 78 6.29 -22.17 -4.65
C GLY A 78 6.54 -23.50 -3.93
N ILE A 79 6.64 -23.49 -2.60
CA ILE A 79 6.70 -24.71 -1.76
C ILE A 79 5.28 -25.23 -1.56
N ASP A 80 5.05 -26.52 -1.85
CA ASP A 80 3.78 -27.22 -1.62
C ASP A 80 3.68 -27.67 -0.14
N LEU A 81 3.59 -26.68 0.75
CA LEU A 81 3.38 -26.86 2.18
C LEU A 81 2.57 -25.67 2.69
N SER A 82 1.51 -25.95 3.45
CA SER A 82 0.75 -24.92 4.15
C SER A 82 0.89 -25.11 5.66
N LEU A 83 0.99 -23.99 6.38
CA LEU A 83 1.05 -23.93 7.83
C LEU A 83 -0.20 -23.26 8.42
N TYR A 84 -1.26 -23.11 7.63
CA TYR A 84 -2.49 -22.44 8.08
C TYR A 84 -3.34 -23.30 9.03
N ASP A 85 -3.12 -24.61 9.04
CA ASP A 85 -3.82 -25.59 9.87
C ASP A 85 -3.60 -25.41 11.38
N ILE A 86 -2.52 -24.75 11.77
CA ILE A 86 -2.21 -24.46 13.19
C ILE A 86 -2.94 -23.22 13.73
N PHE A 87 -3.62 -22.45 12.87
CA PHE A 87 -4.38 -21.24 13.23
C PHE A 87 -5.88 -21.45 13.04
N THR A 88 -6.70 -20.75 13.83
CA THR A 88 -8.15 -20.66 13.54
C THR A 88 -8.44 -19.52 12.56
N GLU A 89 -9.62 -19.54 11.93
CA GLU A 89 -10.06 -18.44 11.05
C GLU A 89 -10.10 -17.08 11.79
N ASP A 90 -10.58 -17.06 13.04
CA ASP A 90 -10.61 -15.87 13.88
C ASP A 90 -9.19 -15.35 14.17
N GLU A 91 -8.24 -16.25 14.47
CA GLU A 91 -6.84 -15.87 14.70
C GLU A 91 -6.20 -15.31 13.44
N ILE A 92 -6.42 -15.94 12.28
CA ILE A 92 -5.95 -15.44 10.98
C ILE A 92 -6.54 -14.05 10.71
N PHE A 93 -7.84 -13.85 10.97
CA PHE A 93 -8.49 -12.56 10.77
C PHE A 93 -7.92 -11.48 11.69
N THR A 94 -7.68 -11.78 12.97
CA THR A 94 -7.03 -10.86 13.91
C THR A 94 -5.59 -10.55 13.50
N LEU A 95 -4.80 -11.55 13.12
CA LEU A 95 -3.42 -11.38 12.66
C LEU A 95 -3.35 -10.52 11.40
N TRP A 96 -4.25 -10.76 10.44
CA TRP A 96 -4.40 -9.92 9.26
C TRP A 96 -4.78 -8.48 9.63
N GLN A 97 -5.75 -8.26 10.53
CA GLN A 97 -6.11 -6.91 10.98
C GLN A 97 -4.91 -6.16 11.57
N ILE A 98 -4.08 -6.83 12.36
CA ILE A 98 -2.86 -6.26 12.94
C ILE A 98 -1.88 -5.82 11.84
N GLN A 99 -1.64 -6.66 10.83
CA GLN A 99 -0.78 -6.25 9.70
C GLN A 99 -1.40 -5.20 8.80
N ASN A 100 -2.70 -5.29 8.54
CA ASN A 100 -3.43 -4.29 7.77
C ASN A 100 -3.31 -2.92 8.44
N LEU A 101 -3.48 -2.85 9.76
CA LEU A 101 -3.28 -1.62 10.54
C LEU A 101 -1.81 -1.14 10.49
N ASN A 102 -0.85 -2.06 10.57
CA ASN A 102 0.59 -1.73 10.46
C ASN A 102 0.91 -1.03 9.11
N GLN A 103 0.44 -1.58 7.99
CA GLN A 103 0.64 -0.99 6.66
C GLN A 103 -0.10 0.34 6.54
N TYR A 104 -1.36 0.39 7.00
CA TYR A 104 -2.19 1.57 7.00
C TYR A 104 -1.54 2.75 7.73
N LEU A 105 -1.06 2.52 8.94
CA LEU A 105 -0.42 3.55 9.75
C LEU A 105 0.89 4.03 9.11
N ARG A 106 1.78 3.11 8.74
CA ARG A 106 3.16 3.46 8.33
C ARG A 106 3.28 3.97 6.90
N LYS A 107 2.37 3.54 6.02
CA LYS A 107 2.49 3.72 4.56
C LYS A 107 1.20 4.25 3.92
N GLY A 108 0.04 3.97 4.52
CA GLY A 108 -1.27 4.32 4.01
C GLY A 108 -1.79 5.70 4.44
N PRO A 109 -3.08 5.98 4.18
CA PRO A 109 -3.72 7.29 4.40
C PRO A 109 -4.23 7.44 5.83
N SER A 110 -3.40 7.11 6.84
CA SER A 110 -3.87 7.03 8.24
C SER A 110 -4.23 8.35 8.91
N GLY A 111 -3.94 9.49 8.27
CA GLY A 111 -4.13 10.84 8.84
C GLY A 111 -3.09 11.20 9.92
N ILE A 112 -2.45 10.21 10.54
CA ILE A 112 -1.48 10.43 11.61
C ILE A 112 -0.26 11.20 11.08
N ASN A 113 0.31 12.04 11.94
CA ASN A 113 1.47 12.87 11.61
C ASN A 113 1.28 13.65 10.29
N ASN A 114 0.09 14.22 10.10
CA ASN A 114 -0.30 14.98 8.91
C ASN A 114 -0.14 14.21 7.59
N ASN A 115 -0.47 12.92 7.57
CA ASN A 115 -0.35 12.06 6.38
C ASN A 115 1.05 12.05 5.75
N ILE A 116 2.10 12.11 6.57
CA ILE A 116 3.49 12.14 6.10
C ILE A 116 3.82 11.02 5.11
N ALA A 117 3.21 9.83 5.25
CA ALA A 117 3.40 8.71 4.34
C ALA A 117 3.01 9.01 2.88
N LEU A 118 2.05 9.90 2.62
CA LEU A 118 1.67 10.26 1.24
C LEU A 118 2.68 11.20 0.59
N THR A 119 3.43 11.96 1.39
CA THR A 119 4.40 12.95 0.87
C THR A 119 5.54 12.30 0.10
N ILE A 120 5.91 11.07 0.45
CA ILE A 120 6.99 10.34 -0.24
C ILE A 120 6.62 9.89 -1.65
N ALA A 121 5.33 9.88 -2.01
CA ALA A 121 4.86 9.55 -3.35
C ALA A 121 4.81 10.75 -4.31
N LYS A 122 4.96 12.00 -3.82
CA LYS A 122 4.91 13.22 -4.64
C LYS A 122 5.96 13.26 -5.75
N PRO A 123 7.24 12.87 -5.51
CA PRO A 123 8.22 12.80 -6.59
C PRO A 123 7.84 11.82 -7.70
N MET A 124 7.21 10.68 -7.35
CA MET A 124 6.72 9.72 -8.33
C MET A 124 5.56 10.31 -9.14
N LEU A 125 4.60 10.98 -8.50
CA LEU A 125 3.52 11.67 -9.20
C LEU A 125 4.06 12.71 -10.19
N LYS A 126 5.01 13.55 -9.76
CA LYS A 126 5.68 14.53 -10.62
C LYS A 126 6.34 13.85 -11.83
N ASN A 127 7.02 12.73 -11.62
CA ASN A 127 7.64 11.96 -12.70
C ASN A 127 6.59 11.37 -13.67
N PHE A 128 5.46 10.87 -13.18
CA PHE A 128 4.34 10.41 -14.00
C PHE A 128 3.78 11.54 -14.88
N LEU A 129 3.55 12.73 -14.32
CA LEU A 129 3.05 13.89 -15.06
C LEU A 129 4.05 14.32 -16.16
N GLN A 130 5.33 14.48 -15.80
CA GLN A 130 6.38 14.93 -16.71
C GLN A 130 6.61 13.95 -17.88
N THR A 131 6.69 12.65 -17.57
CA THR A 131 6.90 11.63 -18.61
C THR A 131 5.69 11.44 -19.50
N SER A 132 4.47 11.60 -18.96
CA SER A 132 3.23 11.58 -19.76
C SER A 132 3.16 12.77 -20.71
N LEU A 133 3.42 13.98 -20.21
CA LEU A 133 3.49 15.20 -21.03
C LEU A 133 4.50 15.05 -22.17
N SER A 134 5.73 14.66 -21.84
CA SER A 134 6.80 14.50 -22.84
C SER A 134 6.45 13.44 -23.89
N ALA A 135 5.83 12.32 -23.51
CA ALA A 135 5.42 11.28 -24.44
C ALA A 135 4.29 11.76 -25.38
N ILE A 136 3.33 12.53 -24.87
CA ILE A 136 2.23 13.10 -25.66
C ILE A 136 2.75 14.15 -26.65
N GLU A 137 3.64 15.04 -26.22
CA GLU A 137 4.19 16.12 -27.05
C GLU A 137 5.09 15.60 -28.16
N ASN A 138 5.96 14.64 -27.85
CA ASN A 138 6.95 14.13 -28.79
C ASN A 138 6.46 12.92 -29.60
N ASN A 139 5.38 12.25 -29.17
CA ASN A 139 4.82 11.06 -29.78
C ASN A 139 5.88 9.96 -30.07
N ASN A 140 6.83 9.79 -29.15
CA ASN A 140 8.04 8.97 -29.33
C ASN A 140 8.15 7.79 -28.36
N ILE A 141 7.35 7.76 -27.29
CA ILE A 141 7.40 6.73 -26.25
C ILE A 141 6.00 6.12 -26.10
N SER A 142 5.91 4.80 -26.26
CA SER A 142 4.65 4.07 -26.10
C SER A 142 4.36 3.65 -24.66
N ALA A 143 5.38 3.46 -23.82
CA ALA A 143 5.21 3.07 -22.42
C ALA A 143 6.42 3.46 -21.55
N ASN A 144 6.15 3.83 -20.30
CA ASN A 144 7.16 3.96 -19.24
C ASN A 144 6.84 2.93 -18.15
N LEU A 145 7.65 1.85 -18.07
CA LEU A 145 7.46 0.78 -17.09
C LEU A 145 8.39 1.00 -15.90
N ARG A 146 7.82 1.01 -14.69
CA ARG A 146 8.54 1.21 -13.43
C ARG A 146 8.28 0.03 -12.50
N PHE A 147 9.34 -0.56 -11.99
CA PHE A 147 9.27 -1.66 -11.03
C PHE A 147 9.82 -1.19 -9.69
N ALA A 148 9.05 -1.39 -8.64
CA ALA A 148 9.35 -0.90 -7.30
C ALA A 148 8.74 -1.84 -6.24
N HIS A 149 8.48 -1.32 -5.04
CA HIS A 149 8.01 -2.08 -3.89
C HIS A 149 6.60 -1.69 -3.46
N GLY A 150 5.99 -2.48 -2.57
CA GLY A 150 4.69 -2.15 -1.97
C GLY A 150 4.73 -0.81 -1.21
N GLU A 151 5.88 -0.48 -0.63
CA GLU A 151 6.19 0.81 -0.03
C GLU A 151 6.03 2.01 -0.99
N SER A 152 6.15 1.79 -2.29
CA SER A 152 5.92 2.81 -3.31
C SER A 152 4.46 2.83 -3.77
N ILE A 153 3.83 1.65 -3.91
CA ILE A 153 2.45 1.51 -4.40
C ILE A 153 1.42 2.05 -3.41
N ILE A 154 1.53 1.69 -2.12
CA ILE A 154 0.54 2.08 -1.10
C ILE A 154 0.37 3.61 -1.00
N PRO A 155 1.43 4.39 -0.74
CA PRO A 155 1.28 5.84 -0.64
C PRO A 155 0.93 6.50 -1.97
N PHE A 156 1.33 5.91 -3.11
CA PHE A 156 0.96 6.45 -4.42
C PHE A 156 -0.53 6.24 -4.73
N ALA A 157 -1.07 5.04 -4.49
CA ALA A 157 -2.50 4.78 -4.65
C ALA A 157 -3.34 5.71 -3.78
N ALA A 158 -2.89 5.95 -2.54
CA ALA A 158 -3.50 6.89 -1.62
C ALA A 158 -3.41 8.35 -2.11
N LEU A 159 -2.23 8.79 -2.57
CA LEU A 159 -2.00 10.13 -3.12
C LEU A 159 -2.84 10.40 -4.37
N LEU A 160 -3.02 9.39 -5.23
CA LEU A 160 -3.91 9.47 -6.39
C LEU A 160 -5.39 9.58 -5.99
N GLY A 161 -5.73 9.35 -4.72
CA GLY A 161 -7.10 9.41 -4.23
C GLY A 161 -7.96 8.21 -4.65
N ILE A 162 -7.34 7.08 -5.03
CA ILE A 162 -8.07 5.86 -5.39
C ILE A 162 -8.90 5.40 -4.19
N LYS A 163 -10.22 5.23 -4.37
CA LYS A 163 -11.19 5.04 -3.28
C LYS A 163 -10.79 3.97 -2.26
N ASP A 164 -10.35 2.80 -2.71
CA ASP A 164 -9.99 1.70 -1.79
C ASP A 164 -8.64 1.92 -1.09
N ALA A 165 -7.82 2.86 -1.58
CA ALA A 165 -6.50 3.18 -1.05
C ALA A 165 -6.42 4.47 -0.26
N SER A 166 -7.40 5.38 -0.39
CA SER A 166 -7.36 6.76 0.14
C SER A 166 -8.28 7.03 1.33
N ARG A 167 -9.07 6.05 1.78
CA ARG A 167 -10.01 6.22 2.91
C ARG A 167 -9.27 6.40 4.24
N ILE A 168 -9.57 7.51 4.90
CA ILE A 168 -9.08 7.82 6.25
C ILE A 168 -10.08 7.29 7.28
N GLU A 169 -9.58 6.60 8.31
CA GLU A 169 -10.31 6.08 9.46
C GLU A 169 -9.45 6.27 10.70
N SER A 170 -10.00 6.95 11.70
CA SER A 170 -9.27 7.31 12.93
C SER A 170 -9.40 6.25 14.03
N ASP A 171 -10.42 5.39 13.97
CA ASP A 171 -10.62 4.29 14.90
C ASP A 171 -9.87 3.03 14.41
N PRO A 172 -8.80 2.59 15.09
CA PRO A 172 -8.03 1.40 14.70
C PRO A 172 -8.90 0.13 14.54
N LEU A 173 -9.98 0.01 15.33
CA LEU A 173 -10.91 -1.13 15.26
C LEU A 173 -11.75 -1.14 13.97
N LYS A 174 -11.85 -0.01 13.27
CA LYS A 174 -12.65 0.13 12.04
C LYS A 174 -11.80 0.23 10.78
N VAL A 175 -10.48 0.33 10.90
CA VAL A 175 -9.56 0.42 9.75
C VAL A 175 -9.80 -0.72 8.76
N HIS A 176 -10.01 -1.94 9.22
CA HIS A 176 -10.25 -3.10 8.35
C HIS A 176 -11.55 -3.00 7.52
N GLN A 177 -12.49 -2.13 7.88
CA GLN A 177 -13.73 -1.85 7.16
C GLN A 177 -13.57 -0.72 6.14
N ALA A 178 -12.60 0.17 6.40
CA ALA A 178 -12.31 1.33 5.57
C ALA A 178 -11.23 1.04 4.52
N TRP A 179 -10.19 0.30 4.88
CA TRP A 179 -8.97 0.12 4.10
C TRP A 179 -8.42 -1.30 4.25
N ASN A 180 -8.03 -1.93 3.12
CA ASN A 180 -7.55 -3.31 3.07
C ASN A 180 -6.27 -3.41 2.24
N ASP A 181 -5.17 -3.83 2.86
CA ASP A 181 -3.85 -3.98 2.24
C ASP A 181 -3.86 -4.86 0.99
N TYR A 182 -4.56 -6.00 1.02
CA TYR A 182 -4.66 -6.93 -0.11
C TYR A 182 -5.42 -6.36 -1.31
N LYS A 183 -6.25 -5.32 -1.13
CA LYS A 183 -6.87 -4.58 -2.25
C LYS A 183 -5.92 -3.54 -2.82
N VAL A 184 -5.05 -2.97 -1.99
CA VAL A 184 -4.17 -1.85 -2.33
C VAL A 184 -2.85 -2.32 -2.92
N SER A 185 -2.15 -3.21 -2.23
CA SER A 185 -0.83 -3.67 -2.61
C SER A 185 -0.66 -5.19 -2.43
N PRO A 186 -1.45 -6.02 -3.14
CA PRO A 186 -1.13 -7.45 -3.26
C PRO A 186 0.23 -7.68 -3.94
N MET A 187 0.70 -8.92 -3.97
CA MET A 187 1.86 -9.28 -4.80
C MET A 187 1.61 -8.87 -6.25
N SER A 188 2.60 -8.24 -6.88
CA SER A 188 2.50 -7.68 -8.25
C SER A 188 1.45 -6.57 -8.42
N ALA A 189 1.12 -5.85 -7.35
CA ALA A 189 0.27 -4.67 -7.43
C ALA A 189 0.81 -3.66 -8.45
N ASN A 190 -0.10 -3.04 -9.20
CA ASN A 190 0.26 -2.12 -10.27
C ASN A 190 -0.76 -0.98 -10.43
N ILE A 191 -0.27 0.15 -10.91
CA ILE A 191 -1.08 1.31 -11.31
C ILE A 191 -0.69 1.69 -12.74
N GLN A 192 -1.67 1.82 -13.62
CA GLN A 192 -1.47 2.09 -15.04
C GLN A 192 -2.24 3.33 -15.44
N TRP A 193 -1.59 4.24 -16.17
CA TRP A 193 -2.23 5.39 -16.81
C TRP A 193 -2.23 5.12 -18.30
N ILE A 194 -3.40 4.85 -18.86
CA ILE A 194 -3.55 4.48 -20.27
C ILE A 194 -4.09 5.69 -21.04
N PHE A 195 -3.31 6.16 -22.00
CA PHE A 195 -3.62 7.34 -22.80
C PHE A 195 -4.28 6.96 -24.12
N TYR A 196 -5.25 7.76 -24.53
CA TYR A 196 -6.01 7.63 -25.76
C TYR A 196 -6.08 8.99 -26.46
N LYS A 197 -6.20 8.99 -27.78
CA LYS A 197 -6.52 10.18 -28.56
C LYS A 197 -7.84 9.92 -29.29
N ASN A 198 -8.86 10.74 -29.01
CA ASN A 198 -10.14 10.60 -29.68
C ASN A 198 -10.09 11.20 -31.11
N VAL A 199 -11.19 11.06 -31.86
CA VAL A 199 -11.28 11.54 -33.25
C VAL A 199 -11.22 13.06 -33.37
N GLN A 200 -11.53 13.80 -32.30
CA GLN A 200 -11.39 15.25 -32.20
C GLN A 200 -9.96 15.68 -31.83
N GLY A 201 -9.06 14.73 -31.59
CA GLY A 201 -7.67 14.98 -31.20
C GLY A 201 -7.48 15.28 -29.71
N GLU A 202 -8.53 15.19 -28.89
CA GLU A 202 -8.44 15.34 -27.43
C GLU A 202 -7.77 14.11 -26.80
N ILE A 203 -6.87 14.37 -25.86
CA ILE A 203 -6.17 13.33 -25.11
C ILE A 203 -6.99 12.95 -23.88
N LEU A 204 -7.30 11.66 -23.80
CA LEU A 204 -7.99 11.05 -22.67
C LEU A 204 -7.04 10.14 -21.92
N VAL A 205 -7.28 9.96 -20.62
CA VAL A 205 -6.55 9.03 -19.77
C VAL A 205 -7.53 8.18 -18.98
N LYS A 206 -7.21 6.90 -18.81
CA LYS A 206 -7.90 5.98 -17.90
C LYS A 206 -6.90 5.42 -16.90
N ILE A 207 -7.30 5.32 -15.64
CA ILE A 207 -6.45 4.81 -14.56
C ILE A 207 -6.90 3.39 -14.21
N LEU A 208 -5.94 2.46 -14.20
CA LEU A 208 -6.14 1.11 -13.68
C LEU A 208 -5.34 0.94 -12.39
N HIS A 209 -5.93 0.24 -11.42
CA HIS A 209 -5.25 -0.25 -10.22
C HIS A 209 -5.52 -1.75 -10.11
N ASN A 210 -4.45 -2.53 -10.11
CA ASN A 210 -4.51 -3.99 -10.22
C ASN A 210 -5.39 -4.42 -11.41
N GLU A 211 -5.16 -3.78 -12.56
CA GLU A 211 -5.88 -3.99 -13.83
C GLU A 211 -7.38 -3.69 -13.82
N ARG A 212 -7.90 -3.09 -12.73
CA ARG A 212 -9.30 -2.68 -12.62
C ARG A 212 -9.42 -1.18 -12.80
N GLU A 213 -10.46 -0.76 -13.52
CA GLU A 213 -10.78 0.65 -13.70
C GLU A 213 -11.09 1.28 -12.35
N VAL A 214 -10.42 2.39 -12.04
CA VAL A 214 -10.63 3.14 -10.79
C VAL A 214 -10.92 4.59 -11.08
N LEU A 215 -11.69 5.19 -10.17
CA LEU A 215 -11.92 6.62 -10.19
C LEU A 215 -10.88 7.34 -9.31
N ILE A 216 -10.46 8.50 -9.79
CA ILE A 216 -9.64 9.48 -9.08
C ILE A 216 -10.50 10.72 -8.75
N PRO A 217 -10.09 11.59 -7.81
CA PRO A 217 -10.86 12.77 -7.37
C PRO A 217 -10.82 13.93 -8.38
N VAL A 218 -10.85 13.61 -9.67
CA VAL A 218 -11.00 14.55 -10.79
C VAL A 218 -12.43 14.40 -11.32
N HIS A 219 -13.10 15.51 -11.58
CA HIS A 219 -14.44 15.44 -12.17
C HIS A 219 -14.37 14.96 -13.63
N THR A 220 -15.31 14.11 -14.05
CA THR A 220 -15.44 13.68 -15.44
C THR A 220 -16.87 13.24 -15.74
N ASP A 221 -17.37 13.60 -16.92
CA ASP A 221 -18.62 13.07 -17.50
C ASP A 221 -18.36 11.87 -18.43
N LEU A 222 -17.10 11.44 -18.54
CA LEU A 222 -16.62 10.42 -19.49
C LEU A 222 -16.14 9.15 -18.80
N ALA A 223 -16.53 8.92 -17.54
CA ALA A 223 -16.06 7.78 -16.75
C ALA A 223 -16.18 6.46 -17.55
N PRO A 224 -15.12 5.61 -17.57
CA PRO A 224 -13.91 5.64 -16.74
C PRO A 224 -12.76 6.53 -17.28
N TYR A 225 -13.00 7.32 -18.32
CA TYR A 225 -12.01 8.20 -18.93
C TYR A 225 -12.04 9.60 -18.29
N TYR A 226 -10.90 10.27 -18.34
CA TYR A 226 -10.71 11.66 -17.95
C TYR A 226 -10.06 12.41 -19.08
N LYS A 227 -10.35 13.71 -19.23
CA LYS A 227 -9.55 14.56 -20.09
C LYS A 227 -8.18 14.74 -19.45
N TRP A 228 -7.11 14.50 -20.21
CA TRP A 228 -5.76 14.59 -19.67
C TRP A 228 -5.45 15.96 -19.07
N LYS A 229 -5.93 17.03 -19.70
CA LYS A 229 -5.74 18.40 -19.21
C LYS A 229 -6.28 18.60 -17.78
N ASP A 230 -7.43 18.00 -17.45
CA ASP A 230 -8.08 18.18 -16.15
C ASP A 230 -7.32 17.38 -15.07
N VAL A 231 -6.82 16.18 -15.44
CA VAL A 231 -5.96 15.36 -14.58
C VAL A 231 -4.62 16.06 -14.32
N LEU A 232 -4.01 16.62 -15.37
CA LEU A 232 -2.77 17.36 -15.29
C LEU A 232 -2.92 18.60 -14.40
N GLU A 233 -3.97 19.39 -14.58
CA GLU A 233 -4.26 20.57 -13.77
C GLU A 233 -4.46 20.19 -12.30
N TYR A 234 -5.28 19.17 -12.03
CA TYR A 234 -5.54 18.70 -10.67
C TYR A 234 -4.25 18.29 -9.93
N TYR A 235 -3.45 17.41 -10.53
CA TYR A 235 -2.25 16.90 -9.85
C TYR A 235 -1.05 17.85 -9.91
N SER A 236 -1.01 18.82 -10.82
CA SER A 236 0.04 19.84 -10.83
C SER A 236 -0.16 20.88 -9.71
N ASN A 237 -1.38 21.07 -9.25
CA ASN A 237 -1.74 21.96 -8.14
C ASN A 237 -1.78 21.24 -6.77
N MET A 238 -1.42 19.96 -6.72
CA MET A 238 -1.35 19.19 -5.49
C MET A 238 0.00 19.46 -4.81
N ASP A 239 -0.03 20.24 -3.72
CA ASP A 239 1.14 20.56 -2.88
C ASP A 239 1.75 19.32 -2.25
#